data_AF-A0A1D1YEU2-F1
#
_entry.id   AF-A0A1D1YEU2-F1
#
_cell.length_a   1.000
_cell.length_b   1.000
_cell.length_c   1.000
_cell.angle_alpha   90.00
_cell.angle_beta   90.00
_cell.angle_gamma   90.00
#
_symmetry.space_group_name_H-M   'P 1'
#
loop_
_entity.id
_entity.type
_entity.pdbx_description
1 polymer ?
#
loop_
_entity_poly.entity_id
_entity_poly.type
_entity_poly.pdbx_seq_one_letter_code
_entity_poly.pdbx_strand_id
1 'polypeptide(L)'
;RSSPNSSFVWIKYMAFVLSLADVQKARSIAERALRTINIREEDEKMNIWVAYFNLENEYGRPPEDAVKKLFQRALQYCDPKKLHLLLQGMYERTKQHMLAEELLEKMVKKFKKSCKVWLCCLQCFLKQGKDGVTVVSRALSSLPPNKRIKFISQAAIQEFKYGVPDRGRSMLEGLLREHPKRTDLWSIYLDQEIRLGDVEVTQAVFERATCLSLPPKKMKFLFKKYLEYEKSIGNEDMVEYVKRKALEYVEGPAGSTSPPTMPQTVLLGNGEQTRSIFPCWPFSLAPDQVTKTGAFKLSGWPDLSMPMFNTPQHCMPSQRFGVKKNKIASHPLRH
;
A
#
# COMPACT_ATOMS: atom_id res chain seq x y z
N ARG A 1 -1.33 -8.29 38.07
CA ARG A 1 -1.24 -7.62 36.74
C ARG A 1 -0.33 -8.46 35.87
N SER A 2 -0.90 -9.30 35.01
CA SER A 2 -0.21 -10.50 34.51
C SER A 2 0.74 -10.27 33.33
N SER A 3 0.78 -9.07 32.73
CA SER A 3 1.61 -8.80 31.54
C SER A 3 1.98 -7.31 31.41
N PRO A 4 2.91 -6.79 32.24
CA PRO A 4 3.25 -5.36 32.26
C PRO A 4 3.92 -4.85 30.95
N ASN A 5 4.51 -5.75 30.17
CA ASN A 5 5.18 -5.41 28.91
C ASN A 5 4.24 -5.43 27.69
N SER A 6 2.99 -5.89 27.83
CA SER A 6 2.07 -6.00 26.70
C SER A 6 1.44 -4.65 26.35
N SER A 7 1.86 -4.05 25.24
CA SER A 7 1.29 -2.81 24.69
C SER A 7 -0.20 -2.97 24.40
N PHE A 8 -0.64 -4.14 23.96
CA PHE A 8 -2.05 -4.44 23.72
C PHE A 8 -2.94 -4.18 24.94
N VAL A 9 -2.51 -4.63 26.13
CA VAL A 9 -3.26 -4.40 27.38
C VAL A 9 -3.29 -2.93 27.74
N TRP A 10 -2.16 -2.23 27.61
CA TRP A 10 -2.08 -0.79 27.86
C TRP A 10 -2.97 0.02 26.93
N ILE A 11 -3.00 -0.33 25.65
CA ILE A 11 -3.77 0.41 24.65
C ILE A 11 -5.27 0.13 24.81
N LYS A 12 -5.66 -1.10 25.12
CA LYS A 12 -7.05 -1.40 25.52
C LYS A 12 -7.47 -0.59 26.75
N TYR A 13 -6.58 -0.43 27.72
CA TYR A 13 -6.87 0.36 28.90
C TYR A 13 -6.98 1.86 28.59
N MET A 14 -6.10 2.41 27.74
CA MET A 14 -6.25 3.77 27.21
C MET A 14 -7.59 3.95 26.49
N ALA A 15 -7.97 2.98 25.66
CA ALA A 15 -9.21 3.03 24.91
C ALA A 15 -10.47 2.99 25.79
N PHE A 16 -10.45 2.15 26.82
CA PHE A 16 -11.52 2.14 27.82
C PHE A 16 -11.66 3.51 28.49
N VAL A 17 -10.55 4.12 28.92
CA VAL A 17 -10.59 5.44 29.56
C VAL A 17 -11.05 6.54 28.60
N LEU A 18 -10.70 6.45 27.32
CA LEU A 18 -11.22 7.36 26.29
C LEU A 18 -12.72 7.22 26.08
N SER A 19 -13.29 6.01 26.18
CA SER A 19 -14.74 5.81 26.13
C SER A 19 -15.49 6.48 27.29
N LEU A 20 -14.78 6.84 28.37
CA LEU A 20 -15.29 7.62 29.50
C LEU A 20 -15.05 9.14 29.33
N ALA A 21 -14.61 9.58 28.14
CA ALA A 21 -14.24 10.96 27.81
C ALA A 21 -13.10 11.57 28.66
N ASP A 22 -12.33 10.74 29.38
CA ASP A 22 -11.20 11.20 30.20
C ASP A 22 -9.88 11.14 29.44
N VAL A 23 -9.68 12.11 28.56
CA VAL A 23 -8.48 12.21 27.70
C VAL A 23 -7.21 12.37 28.56
N GLN A 24 -7.27 13.13 29.65
CA GLN A 24 -6.08 13.40 30.46
C GLN A 24 -5.60 12.16 31.20
N LYS A 25 -6.53 11.34 31.70
CA LYS A 25 -6.17 10.04 32.28
C LYS A 25 -5.66 9.08 31.22
N ALA A 26 -6.18 9.09 30.00
CA ALA A 26 -5.63 8.30 28.89
C ALA A 26 -4.16 8.68 28.60
N ARG A 27 -3.81 9.98 28.59
CA ARG A 27 -2.41 10.44 28.49
C ARG A 27 -1.55 9.90 29.63
N SER A 28 -2.05 10.00 30.87
CA SER A 28 -1.32 9.50 32.06
C SER A 28 -1.03 8.00 31.98
N ILE A 29 -1.93 7.22 31.36
CA ILE A 29 -1.78 5.79 31.15
C ILE A 29 -0.72 5.52 30.07
N ALA A 30 -0.72 6.28 28.97
CA ALA A 30 0.32 6.18 27.95
C ALA A 30 1.72 6.46 28.52
N GLU A 31 1.86 7.52 29.31
CA GLU A 31 3.11 7.86 30.01
C GLU A 31 3.54 6.74 30.97
N ARG A 32 2.59 6.17 31.70
CA ARG A 32 2.87 5.05 32.60
C ARG A 32 3.30 3.80 31.82
N ALA A 33 2.68 3.50 30.69
CA ALA A 33 3.06 2.39 29.84
C ALA A 33 4.50 2.54 29.32
N LEU A 34 4.87 3.74 28.81
CA LEU A 34 6.23 4.02 28.32
C LEU A 34 7.32 3.85 29.39
N ARG A 35 7.00 4.17 30.65
CA ARG A 35 7.87 3.94 31.82
C ARG A 35 7.91 2.48 32.27
N THR A 36 6.80 1.76 32.17
CA THR A 36 6.67 0.41 32.72
C THR A 36 7.20 -0.66 31.78
N ILE A 37 6.98 -0.53 30.48
CA ILE A 37 7.44 -1.50 29.48
C ILE A 37 8.96 -1.50 29.47
N ASN A 38 9.56 -2.70 29.47
CA ASN A 38 11.01 -2.88 29.40
C ASN A 38 11.58 -2.22 28.14
N ILE A 39 12.72 -1.54 28.27
CA ILE A 39 13.41 -0.88 27.14
C ILE A 39 13.82 -1.87 26.03
N ARG A 40 14.02 -3.15 26.36
CA ARG A 40 14.32 -4.20 25.38
C ARG A 40 13.14 -4.50 24.45
N GLU A 41 11.92 -4.21 24.89
CA GLU A 41 10.69 -4.42 24.12
C GLU A 41 10.41 -3.18 23.24
N GLU A 42 11.29 -2.94 22.27
CA GLU A 42 11.22 -1.75 21.41
C GLU A 42 9.90 -1.67 20.62
N ASP A 43 9.42 -2.80 20.09
CA ASP A 43 8.19 -2.85 19.30
C ASP A 43 6.95 -2.61 20.17
N GLU A 44 6.94 -3.11 21.42
CA GLU A 44 5.86 -2.82 22.38
C GLU A 44 5.83 -1.33 22.75
N LYS A 45 6.99 -0.70 22.99
CA LYS A 45 7.05 0.77 23.21
C LYS A 45 6.63 1.55 21.97
N MET A 46 7.00 1.09 20.78
CA MET A 46 6.60 1.70 19.52
C MET A 46 5.08 1.71 19.37
N ASN A 47 4.41 0.61 19.71
CA ASN A 47 2.94 0.54 19.68
C ASN A 47 2.29 1.56 20.62
N ILE A 48 2.85 1.79 21.81
CA ILE A 48 2.38 2.83 22.72
C ILE A 48 2.54 4.23 22.11
N TRP A 49 3.68 4.52 21.50
CA TRP A 49 3.88 5.82 20.82
C TRP A 49 2.87 6.05 19.70
N VAL A 50 2.59 5.03 18.88
CA VAL A 50 1.57 5.11 17.82
C VAL A 50 0.18 5.40 18.41
N ALA A 51 -0.21 4.68 19.46
CA ALA A 51 -1.48 4.94 20.14
C ALA A 51 -1.55 6.35 20.73
N TYR A 52 -0.42 6.85 21.25
CA TYR A 52 -0.33 8.19 21.81
C TYR A 52 -0.36 9.28 20.71
N PHE A 53 0.25 9.04 19.54
CA PHE A 53 0.09 9.95 18.39
C PHE A 53 -1.37 10.03 17.95
N ASN A 54 -2.08 8.89 17.85
CA ASN A 54 -3.50 8.91 17.50
C ASN A 54 -4.32 9.71 18.53
N LEU A 55 -4.04 9.54 19.82
CA LEU A 55 -4.67 10.29 20.90
C LEU A 55 -4.44 11.80 20.76
N GLU A 56 -3.20 12.25 20.54
CA GLU A 56 -2.90 13.68 20.38
C GLU A 56 -3.41 14.24 19.05
N ASN A 57 -3.47 13.43 18.00
CA ASN A 57 -4.02 13.86 16.73
C ASN A 57 -5.54 14.11 16.80
N GLU A 58 -6.25 13.37 17.66
CA GLU A 58 -7.70 13.49 17.82
C GLU A 58 -8.09 14.53 18.89
N TYR A 59 -7.37 14.58 20.00
CA TYR A 59 -7.74 15.38 21.18
C TYR A 59 -6.72 16.47 21.57
N GLY A 60 -5.59 16.56 20.86
CA GLY A 60 -4.59 17.60 21.08
C GLY A 60 -5.08 18.98 20.64
N ARG A 61 -4.55 20.05 21.25
CA ARG A 61 -4.91 21.44 20.94
C ARG A 61 -3.66 22.33 20.85
N PRO A 62 -3.30 22.84 19.66
CA PRO A 62 -3.72 22.34 18.35
C PRO A 62 -3.14 20.93 18.10
N PRO A 63 -3.84 20.05 17.35
CA PRO A 63 -3.42 18.66 17.13
C PRO A 63 -2.00 18.54 16.55
N GLU A 64 -1.68 19.39 15.58
CA GLU A 64 -0.40 19.37 14.87
C GLU A 64 0.79 19.61 15.81
N ASP A 65 0.68 20.60 16.70
CA ASP A 65 1.72 20.90 17.67
C ASP A 65 1.85 19.81 18.74
N ALA A 66 0.73 19.25 19.17
CA ALA A 66 0.72 18.15 20.14
C ALA A 66 1.45 16.92 19.58
N VAL A 67 1.09 16.51 18.36
CA VAL A 67 1.75 15.40 17.66
C VAL A 67 3.22 15.72 17.39
N LYS A 68 3.55 16.94 16.94
CA LYS A 68 4.93 17.34 16.65
C LYS A 68 5.81 17.33 17.90
N LYS A 69 5.34 17.85 19.03
CA LYS A 69 6.05 17.78 20.32
C LYS A 69 6.26 16.34 20.77
N LEU A 70 5.20 15.52 20.69
CA LEU A 70 5.27 14.12 21.05
C LEU A 70 6.25 13.35 20.15
N PHE A 71 6.27 13.67 18.86
CA PHE A 71 7.14 13.04 17.87
C PHE A 71 8.62 13.37 18.13
N GLN A 72 8.94 14.63 18.43
CA GLN A 72 10.31 15.01 18.81
C GLN A 72 10.79 14.26 20.06
N ARG A 73 9.90 14.06 21.04
CA ARG A 73 10.21 13.27 22.23
C ARG A 73 10.46 11.81 21.88
N ALA A 74 9.59 11.19 21.09
CA ALA A 74 9.70 9.80 20.68
C ALA A 74 10.98 9.51 19.87
N LEU A 75 11.46 10.48 19.07
CA LEU A 75 12.73 10.37 18.34
C LEU A 75 13.97 10.18 19.22
N GLN A 76 13.90 10.54 20.51
CA GLN A 76 15.01 10.34 21.45
C GLN A 76 15.14 8.88 21.92
N TYR A 77 14.08 8.08 21.78
CA TYR A 77 14.01 6.72 22.32
C TYR A 77 13.87 5.64 21.24
N CYS A 78 13.41 5.98 20.03
CA CYS A 78 13.04 5.02 19.00
C CYS A 78 13.82 5.24 17.70
N ASP A 79 13.93 4.18 16.87
CA ASP A 79 14.51 4.30 15.52
C ASP A 79 13.80 5.41 14.72
N PRO A 80 14.52 6.46 14.30
CA PRO A 80 13.90 7.59 13.62
C PRO A 80 13.14 7.16 12.37
N LYS A 81 13.68 6.26 11.56
CA LYS A 81 13.06 5.87 10.29
C LYS A 81 11.74 5.12 10.49
N LYS A 82 11.69 4.14 11.41
CA LYS A 82 10.46 3.43 11.78
C LYS A 82 9.39 4.42 12.26
N LEU A 83 9.76 5.35 13.14
CA LEU A 83 8.83 6.32 13.71
C LEU A 83 8.25 7.28 12.65
N HIS A 84 9.07 7.78 11.72
CA HIS A 84 8.58 8.62 10.62
C HIS A 84 7.59 7.86 9.72
N LEU A 85 7.85 6.58 9.40
CA LEU A 85 6.94 5.75 8.61
C LEU A 85 5.60 5.51 9.31
N LEU A 86 5.63 5.31 10.64
CA LEU A 86 4.42 5.12 11.44
C LEU A 86 3.58 6.40 11.52
N LEU A 87 4.24 7.55 11.73
CA LEU A 87 3.57 8.85 11.71
C LEU A 87 2.96 9.14 10.33
N GLN A 88 3.67 8.81 9.25
CA GLN A 88 3.14 8.92 7.89
C GLN A 88 1.89 8.05 7.69
N GLY A 89 1.93 6.79 8.14
CA GLY A 89 0.77 5.90 8.07
C GLY A 89 -0.40 6.34 8.95
N MET A 90 -0.17 7.11 10.01
CA MET A 90 -1.23 7.77 10.77
C MET A 90 -1.87 8.88 9.93
N TYR A 91 -1.08 9.82 9.38
CA TYR A 91 -1.60 10.93 8.57
C TYR A 91 -2.36 10.45 7.32
N GLU A 92 -1.92 9.36 6.70
CA GLU A 92 -2.67 8.72 5.61
C GLU A 92 -4.05 8.24 6.05
N ARG A 93 -4.16 7.57 7.21
CA ARG A 93 -5.44 7.05 7.73
C ARG A 93 -6.38 8.16 8.16
N THR A 94 -5.86 9.26 8.71
CA THR A 94 -6.63 10.43 9.13
C THR A 94 -6.90 11.43 8.00
N LYS A 95 -6.45 11.12 6.76
CA LYS A 95 -6.62 11.96 5.56
C LYS A 95 -6.04 13.37 5.68
N GLN A 96 -5.01 13.55 6.50
CA GLN A 96 -4.31 14.83 6.65
C GLN A 96 -3.22 14.96 5.56
N HIS A 97 -3.65 15.13 4.31
CA HIS A 97 -2.78 15.06 3.13
C HIS A 97 -1.63 16.08 3.13
N MET A 98 -1.89 17.31 3.58
CA MET A 98 -0.87 18.38 3.64
C MET A 98 0.28 18.01 4.58
N LEU A 99 -0.04 17.59 5.81
CA LEU A 99 0.96 17.18 6.81
C LEU A 99 1.71 15.92 6.38
N ALA A 100 1.02 14.99 5.71
CA ALA A 100 1.60 13.80 5.13
C ALA A 100 2.64 14.15 4.05
N GLU A 101 2.35 15.09 3.16
CA GLU A 101 3.27 15.53 2.11
C GLU A 101 4.50 16.23 2.68
N GLU A 102 4.31 17.16 3.62
CA GLU A 102 5.44 17.81 4.30
C GLU A 102 6.35 16.82 5.02
N LEU A 103 5.77 15.80 5.67
CA LEU A 103 6.53 14.77 6.35
C LEU A 103 7.32 13.94 5.35
N LEU A 104 6.72 13.54 4.22
CA LEU A 104 7.42 12.80 3.16
C LEU A 104 8.61 13.58 2.60
N GLU A 105 8.48 14.88 2.37
CA GLU A 105 9.60 15.69 1.90
C GLU A 105 10.78 15.68 2.88
N LYS A 106 10.48 15.83 4.18
CA LYS A 106 11.48 15.74 5.26
C LYS A 106 12.10 14.34 5.31
N MET A 107 11.30 13.30 5.16
CA MET A 107 11.76 11.90 5.15
C MET A 107 12.66 11.58 3.96
N VAL A 108 12.29 12.02 2.76
CA VAL A 108 13.08 11.80 1.54
C VAL A 108 14.43 12.50 1.64
N LYS A 109 14.48 13.73 2.18
CA LYS A 109 15.74 14.46 2.41
C LYS A 109 16.62 13.73 3.44
N LYS A 110 16.05 13.31 4.57
CA LYS A 110 16.78 12.66 5.68
C LYS A 110 17.21 11.22 5.37
N PHE A 111 16.37 10.46 4.65
CA PHE A 111 16.55 9.03 4.40
C PHE A 111 16.66 8.70 2.91
N LYS A 112 17.31 9.55 2.11
CA LYS A 112 17.42 9.44 0.64
C LYS A 112 17.92 8.08 0.10
N LYS A 113 18.69 7.32 0.88
CA LYS A 113 19.21 5.99 0.50
C LYS A 113 18.27 4.83 0.87
N SER A 114 17.09 5.13 1.43
CA SER A 114 16.13 4.15 1.93
C SER A 114 15.05 3.85 0.89
N CYS A 115 15.09 2.64 0.32
CA CYS A 115 14.07 2.15 -0.60
C CYS A 115 12.66 2.18 0.02
N LYS A 116 12.50 1.82 1.31
CA LYS A 116 11.20 1.85 2.00
C LYS A 116 10.57 3.24 2.06
N VAL A 117 11.39 4.29 2.20
CA VAL A 117 10.89 5.67 2.29
C VAL A 117 10.40 6.16 0.94
N TRP A 118 11.14 5.86 -0.14
CA TRP A 118 10.70 6.17 -1.50
C TRP A 118 9.44 5.42 -1.90
N LEU A 119 9.32 4.14 -1.53
CA LEU A 119 8.11 3.35 -1.76
C LEU A 119 6.91 3.89 -0.98
N CYS A 120 7.12 4.37 0.25
CA CYS A 120 6.07 5.05 1.00
C CYS A 120 5.62 6.32 0.27
N CYS A 121 6.57 7.16 -0.13
CA CYS A 121 6.29 8.39 -0.90
C CYS A 121 5.51 8.10 -2.19
N LEU A 122 5.96 7.12 -2.99
CA LEU A 122 5.29 6.73 -4.22
C LEU A 122 3.85 6.24 -3.96
N GLN A 123 3.66 5.39 -2.95
CA GLN A 123 2.33 4.91 -2.58
C GLN A 123 1.39 6.05 -2.17
N CYS A 124 1.85 7.04 -1.40
CA CYS A 124 1.05 8.20 -1.03
C CYS A 124 0.63 9.01 -2.26
N PHE A 125 1.56 9.26 -3.18
CA PHE A 125 1.28 10.02 -4.42
C PHE A 125 0.26 9.30 -5.29
N LEU A 126 0.43 7.99 -5.53
CA LEU A 126 -0.49 7.21 -6.35
C LEU A 126 -1.89 7.12 -5.73
N LYS A 127 -2.00 6.93 -4.41
CA LYS A 127 -3.31 6.92 -3.72
C LYS A 127 -4.05 8.26 -3.81
N GLN A 128 -3.34 9.37 -3.98
CA GLN A 128 -3.94 10.68 -4.21
C GLN A 128 -4.30 10.93 -5.68
N GLY A 129 -4.04 9.98 -6.58
CA GLY A 129 -4.22 10.14 -8.03
C GLY A 129 -3.16 11.05 -8.68
N LYS A 130 -2.07 11.37 -7.96
CA LYS A 130 -0.95 12.14 -8.50
C LYS A 130 0.01 11.23 -9.27
N ASP A 131 0.74 11.83 -10.21
CA ASP A 131 1.72 11.10 -11.00
C ASP A 131 2.97 10.71 -10.19
N GLY A 132 3.27 9.41 -10.15
CA GLY A 132 4.45 8.82 -9.50
C GLY A 132 5.77 8.96 -10.27
N VAL A 133 5.76 9.36 -11.55
CA VAL A 133 6.96 9.39 -12.43
C VAL A 133 8.08 10.25 -11.84
N THR A 134 7.74 11.43 -11.30
CA THR A 134 8.73 12.34 -10.70
C THR A 134 9.37 11.73 -9.44
N VAL A 135 8.59 11.02 -8.63
CA VAL A 135 9.06 10.35 -7.41
C VAL A 135 10.00 9.20 -7.77
N VAL A 136 9.63 8.38 -8.76
CA VAL A 136 10.46 7.27 -9.26
C VAL A 136 11.79 7.78 -9.78
N SER A 137 11.79 8.82 -10.63
CA SER A 137 13.01 9.41 -11.19
C SER A 137 13.96 9.89 -10.08
N ARG A 138 13.44 10.67 -9.12
CA ARG A 138 14.22 11.15 -7.96
C ARG A 138 14.76 10.01 -7.09
N ALA A 139 13.97 8.95 -6.92
CA ALA A 139 14.39 7.78 -6.16
C ALA A 139 15.55 7.05 -6.83
N LEU A 140 15.51 6.86 -8.16
CA LEU A 140 16.57 6.20 -8.91
C LEU A 140 17.90 6.97 -8.87
N SER A 141 17.84 8.31 -8.90
CA SER A 141 19.03 9.17 -8.72
C SER A 141 19.61 9.09 -7.31
N SER A 142 18.76 8.90 -6.29
CA SER A 142 19.19 8.91 -4.88
C SER A 142 19.59 7.54 -4.34
N LEU A 143 19.07 6.46 -4.93
CA LEU A 143 19.24 5.11 -4.43
C LEU A 143 20.55 4.46 -4.90
N PRO A 144 21.26 3.76 -4.00
CA PRO A 144 22.39 2.92 -4.37
C PRO A 144 22.02 1.85 -5.41
N PRO A 145 22.93 1.47 -6.34
CA PRO A 145 22.65 0.51 -7.41
C PRO A 145 22.07 -0.82 -6.93
N ASN A 146 22.59 -1.38 -5.85
CA ASN A 146 22.13 -2.65 -5.27
C ASN A 146 20.67 -2.64 -4.79
N LYS A 147 20.08 -1.46 -4.57
CA LYS A 147 18.68 -1.30 -4.17
C LYS A 147 17.75 -0.98 -5.34
N ARG A 148 18.26 -0.63 -6.52
CA ARG A 148 17.45 -0.16 -7.65
C ARG A 148 16.50 -1.23 -8.17
N ILE A 149 16.97 -2.46 -8.39
CA ILE A 149 16.10 -3.56 -8.86
C ILE A 149 14.97 -3.84 -7.88
N LYS A 150 15.29 -3.87 -6.57
CA LYS A 150 14.27 -4.04 -5.51
C LYS A 150 13.28 -2.86 -5.49
N PHE A 151 13.76 -1.64 -5.70
CA PHE A 151 12.89 -0.48 -5.75
C PHE A 151 11.96 -0.52 -6.97
N ILE A 152 12.49 -0.73 -8.18
CA ILE A 152 11.71 -0.74 -9.42
C ILE A 152 10.66 -1.85 -9.40
N SER A 153 11.03 -3.07 -8.97
CA SER A 153 10.06 -4.18 -8.87
C SER A 153 8.92 -3.87 -7.89
N GLN A 154 9.21 -3.23 -6.76
CA GLN A 154 8.18 -2.84 -5.79
C GLN A 154 7.38 -1.61 -6.23
N ALA A 155 8.01 -0.67 -6.94
CA ALA A 155 7.33 0.48 -7.54
C ALA A 155 6.35 0.02 -8.63
N ALA A 156 6.73 -0.96 -9.45
CA ALA A 156 5.83 -1.56 -10.43
C ALA A 156 4.60 -2.17 -9.74
N ILE A 157 4.77 -2.95 -8.67
CA ILE A 157 3.65 -3.50 -7.89
C ILE A 157 2.72 -2.38 -7.37
N GLN A 158 3.26 -1.22 -6.99
CA GLN A 158 2.43 -0.09 -6.56
C GLN A 158 1.66 0.56 -7.72
N GLU A 159 2.28 0.71 -8.90
CA GLU A 159 1.61 1.17 -10.12
C GLU A 159 0.46 0.24 -10.51
N PHE A 160 0.68 -1.09 -10.46
CA PHE A 160 -0.39 -2.08 -10.70
C PHE A 160 -1.53 -2.06 -9.66
N LYS A 161 -1.33 -1.48 -8.48
CA LYS A 161 -2.34 -1.46 -7.40
C LYS A 161 -3.09 -0.14 -7.30
N TYR A 162 -2.39 0.97 -7.49
CA TYR A 162 -2.90 2.31 -7.21
C TYR A 162 -2.73 3.29 -8.38
N GLY A 163 -1.92 2.92 -9.38
CA GLY A 163 -1.55 3.77 -10.49
C GLY A 163 -2.02 3.21 -11.83
N VAL A 164 -1.18 3.35 -12.85
CA VAL A 164 -1.49 2.90 -14.22
C VAL A 164 -0.77 1.57 -14.49
N PRO A 165 -1.50 0.47 -14.78
CA PRO A 165 -0.89 -0.83 -15.07
C PRO A 165 0.21 -0.79 -16.14
N ASP A 166 0.04 -0.01 -17.21
CA ASP A 166 1.03 0.10 -18.29
C ASP A 166 2.38 0.65 -17.83
N ARG A 167 2.40 1.49 -16.78
CA ARG A 167 3.65 1.95 -16.17
C ARG A 167 4.31 0.82 -15.39
N GLY A 168 3.52 0.04 -14.66
CA GLY A 168 3.98 -1.18 -14.00
C GLY A 168 4.59 -2.17 -15.00
N ARG A 169 3.91 -2.41 -16.13
CA ARG A 169 4.42 -3.21 -17.26
C ARG A 169 5.74 -2.66 -17.77
N SER A 170 5.77 -1.37 -18.12
CA SER A 170 6.98 -0.70 -18.62
C SER A 170 8.18 -0.84 -17.67
N MET A 171 7.95 -0.72 -16.36
CA MET A 171 9.00 -0.93 -15.34
C MET A 171 9.51 -2.38 -15.31
N LEU A 172 8.61 -3.37 -15.32
CA LEU A 172 8.99 -4.79 -15.28
C LEU A 172 9.65 -5.22 -16.59
N GLU A 173 9.15 -4.76 -17.74
CA GLU A 173 9.75 -4.97 -19.05
C GLU A 173 11.17 -4.41 -19.12
N GLY A 174 11.39 -3.21 -18.57
CA GLY A 174 12.73 -2.63 -18.45
C GLY A 174 13.67 -3.53 -17.63
N LEU A 175 13.22 -4.02 -16.47
CA LEU A 175 14.02 -4.94 -15.65
C LEU A 175 14.30 -6.28 -16.34
N LEU A 176 13.32 -6.84 -17.05
CA LEU A 176 13.43 -8.12 -17.74
C LEU A 176 14.30 -8.03 -18.99
N ARG A 177 14.38 -6.86 -19.63
CA ARG A 177 15.34 -6.59 -20.72
C ARG A 177 16.78 -6.66 -20.23
N GLU A 178 17.07 -6.09 -19.07
CA GLU A 178 18.41 -6.11 -18.46
C GLU A 178 18.73 -7.44 -17.78
N HIS A 179 17.72 -8.11 -17.23
CA HIS A 179 17.89 -9.33 -16.42
C HIS A 179 16.91 -10.45 -16.83
N PRO A 180 16.98 -10.97 -18.07
CA PRO A 180 16.00 -11.92 -18.59
C PRO A 180 15.97 -13.26 -17.83
N LYS A 181 17.08 -13.66 -17.20
CA LYS A 181 17.19 -14.95 -16.48
C LYS A 181 16.71 -14.90 -15.01
N ARG A 182 16.20 -13.75 -14.55
CA ARG A 182 15.73 -13.54 -13.17
C ARG A 182 14.27 -13.98 -13.02
N THR A 183 14.05 -15.22 -12.60
CA THR A 183 12.71 -15.81 -12.48
C THR A 183 11.85 -15.20 -11.38
N ASP A 184 12.44 -14.56 -10.38
CA ASP A 184 11.72 -13.79 -9.36
C ASP A 184 10.98 -12.60 -9.98
N LEU A 185 11.59 -11.91 -10.94
CA LEU A 185 10.95 -10.79 -11.66
C LEU A 185 9.80 -11.28 -12.56
N TRP A 186 10.01 -12.38 -13.28
CA TRP A 186 8.94 -13.02 -14.06
C TRP A 186 7.77 -13.44 -13.17
N SER A 187 8.03 -14.02 -12.00
CA SER A 187 6.96 -14.37 -11.06
C SER A 187 6.16 -13.14 -10.66
N ILE A 188 6.83 -12.05 -10.27
CA ILE A 188 6.17 -10.79 -9.89
C ILE A 188 5.28 -10.29 -11.03
N TYR A 189 5.80 -10.29 -12.26
CA TYR A 189 5.05 -9.81 -13.43
C TYR A 189 3.80 -10.65 -13.69
N LEU A 190 3.96 -11.97 -13.74
CA LEU A 190 2.85 -12.92 -13.89
C LEU A 190 1.81 -12.75 -12.76
N ASP A 191 2.26 -12.59 -11.51
CA ASP A 191 1.34 -12.36 -10.38
C ASP A 191 0.55 -11.04 -10.52
N GLN A 192 1.11 -10.02 -11.17
CA GLN A 192 0.37 -8.78 -11.41
C GLN A 192 -0.62 -8.93 -12.57
N GLU A 193 -0.25 -9.55 -13.68
CA GLU A 193 -1.16 -9.75 -14.83
C GLU A 193 -2.31 -10.71 -14.50
N ILE A 194 -2.04 -11.81 -13.79
CA ILE A 194 -3.10 -12.72 -13.29
C ILE A 194 -4.10 -11.95 -12.42
N ARG A 195 -3.64 -10.97 -11.63
CA ARG A 195 -4.54 -10.15 -10.81
C ARG A 195 -5.39 -9.18 -11.64
N LEU A 196 -4.88 -8.70 -12.77
CA LEU A 196 -5.67 -7.86 -13.68
C LEU A 196 -6.72 -8.68 -14.45
N GLY A 197 -6.43 -9.96 -14.70
CA GLY A 197 -7.37 -10.90 -15.32
C GLY A 197 -7.45 -10.82 -16.85
N ASP A 198 -6.51 -10.13 -17.49
CA ASP A 198 -6.40 -10.12 -18.95
C ASP A 198 -5.74 -11.42 -19.41
N VAL A 199 -6.56 -12.32 -19.98
CA VAL A 199 -6.14 -13.67 -20.35
C VAL A 199 -5.09 -13.64 -21.46
N GLU A 200 -5.30 -12.83 -22.49
CA GLU A 200 -4.41 -12.74 -23.65
C GLU A 200 -3.04 -12.21 -23.25
N VAL A 201 -3.01 -11.12 -22.47
CA VAL A 201 -1.75 -10.53 -21.99
C VAL A 201 -1.03 -11.50 -21.06
N THR A 202 -1.76 -12.16 -20.14
CA THR A 202 -1.17 -13.10 -19.19
C THR A 202 -0.55 -14.31 -19.92
N GLN A 203 -1.26 -14.88 -20.89
CA GLN A 203 -0.76 -15.97 -21.72
C GLN A 203 0.47 -15.55 -22.53
N ALA A 204 0.45 -14.37 -23.15
CA ALA A 204 1.60 -13.85 -23.88
C ALA A 204 2.86 -13.70 -22.97
N VAL A 205 2.68 -13.28 -21.72
CA VAL A 205 3.80 -13.21 -20.74
C VAL A 205 4.29 -14.60 -20.35
N PHE A 206 3.40 -15.58 -20.16
CA PHE A 206 3.78 -16.98 -19.91
C PHE A 206 4.53 -17.60 -21.09
N GLU A 207 4.05 -17.38 -22.33
CA GLU A 207 4.72 -17.85 -23.54
C GLU A 207 6.14 -17.31 -23.64
N ARG A 208 6.31 -16.00 -23.45
CA ARG A 208 7.63 -15.38 -23.41
C ARG A 208 8.53 -15.95 -22.31
N ALA A 209 7.99 -16.16 -21.11
CA ALA A 209 8.76 -16.67 -19.98
C ALA A 209 9.24 -18.12 -20.22
N THR A 210 8.41 -18.95 -20.88
CA THR A 210 8.71 -20.36 -21.18
C THR A 210 9.61 -20.55 -22.41
N CYS A 211 9.77 -19.54 -23.26
CA CYS A 211 10.72 -19.57 -24.38
C CYS A 211 12.17 -19.23 -23.99
N LEU A 212 12.43 -18.86 -22.73
CA LEU A 212 13.78 -18.57 -22.26
C LEU A 212 14.66 -19.82 -22.18
N SER A 213 15.97 -19.66 -22.29
CA SER A 213 16.91 -20.72 -21.93
C SER A 213 17.29 -20.61 -20.45
N LEU A 214 16.62 -21.41 -19.61
CA LEU A 214 16.77 -21.46 -18.15
C LEU A 214 17.09 -22.88 -17.65
N PRO A 215 17.78 -23.00 -16.50
CA PRO A 215 17.98 -24.30 -15.85
C PRO A 215 16.65 -25.03 -15.59
N PRO A 216 16.59 -26.38 -15.72
CA PRO A 216 15.35 -27.14 -15.58
C PRO A 216 14.57 -26.88 -14.29
N LYS A 217 15.28 -26.69 -13.16
CA LYS A 217 14.65 -26.34 -11.87
C LYS A 217 13.83 -25.05 -11.92
N LYS A 218 14.35 -24.03 -12.62
CA LYS A 218 13.71 -22.72 -12.78
C LYS A 218 12.55 -22.79 -13.77
N MET A 219 12.71 -23.54 -14.87
CA MET A 219 11.60 -23.75 -15.81
C MET A 219 10.45 -24.54 -15.21
N LYS A 220 10.75 -25.59 -14.44
CA LYS A 220 9.72 -26.37 -13.73
C LYS A 220 8.81 -25.47 -12.89
N PHE A 221 9.37 -24.44 -12.24
CA PHE A 221 8.58 -23.46 -11.49
C PHE A 221 7.65 -22.65 -12.40
N LEU A 222 8.13 -22.13 -13.53
CA LEU A 222 7.32 -21.35 -14.47
C LEU A 222 6.22 -22.21 -15.13
N PHE A 223 6.55 -23.41 -15.61
CA PHE A 223 5.57 -24.35 -16.18
C PHE A 223 4.52 -24.79 -15.18
N LYS A 224 4.91 -25.07 -13.92
CA LYS A 224 3.95 -25.39 -12.86
C LYS A 224 2.94 -24.25 -12.66
N LYS A 225 3.43 -23.01 -12.58
CA LYS A 225 2.58 -21.83 -12.43
C LYS A 225 1.66 -21.62 -13.64
N TYR A 226 2.16 -21.84 -14.85
CA TYR A 226 1.36 -21.74 -16.08
C TYR A 226 0.24 -22.79 -16.11
N LEU A 227 0.54 -24.04 -15.78
CA LEU A 227 -0.46 -25.11 -15.68
C LEU A 227 -1.52 -24.82 -14.61
N GLU A 228 -1.13 -24.28 -13.46
CA GLU A 228 -2.07 -23.88 -12.40
C GLU A 228 -3.01 -22.76 -12.87
N TYR A 229 -2.48 -21.80 -13.63
CA TYR A 229 -3.26 -20.70 -14.20
C TYR A 229 -4.26 -21.19 -15.27
N GLU A 230 -3.82 -21.97 -16.25
CA GLU A 230 -4.72 -22.47 -17.31
C GLU A 230 -5.82 -23.40 -16.75
N LYS A 231 -5.49 -24.21 -15.73
CA LYS A 231 -6.49 -24.99 -15.00
C LYS A 231 -7.50 -24.12 -14.25
N SER A 232 -7.08 -22.96 -13.73
CA SER A 232 -8.00 -22.03 -13.07
C SER A 232 -8.95 -21.33 -14.04
N ILE A 233 -8.54 -21.15 -15.31
CA ILE A 233 -9.42 -20.67 -16.38
C ILE A 233 -10.34 -21.78 -16.88
N GLY A 234 -9.86 -23.03 -16.90
CA GLY A 234 -10.60 -24.19 -17.40
C GLY A 234 -10.35 -24.48 -18.89
N ASN A 235 -9.25 -23.99 -19.46
CA ASN A 235 -8.90 -24.25 -20.86
C ASN A 235 -8.09 -25.55 -20.99
N GLU A 236 -8.76 -26.67 -21.29
CA GLU A 236 -8.13 -27.98 -21.38
C GLU A 236 -7.11 -28.09 -22.52
N ASP A 237 -7.39 -27.47 -23.67
CA ASP A 237 -6.50 -27.46 -24.83
C ASP A 237 -5.16 -26.78 -24.50
N MET A 238 -5.22 -25.63 -23.81
CA MET A 238 -4.02 -24.93 -23.35
C MET A 238 -3.29 -25.70 -22.27
N VAL A 239 -3.99 -26.36 -21.34
CA VAL A 239 -3.34 -27.23 -20.35
C VAL A 239 -2.53 -28.33 -21.03
N GLU A 240 -3.07 -28.98 -22.07
CA GLU A 240 -2.35 -30.03 -22.79
C GLU A 240 -1.19 -29.48 -23.63
N TYR A 241 -1.38 -28.32 -24.26
CA TYR A 241 -0.31 -27.59 -24.93
C TYR A 241 0.87 -27.29 -24.00
N VAL A 242 0.59 -26.77 -22.79
CA VAL A 242 1.63 -26.43 -21.82
C VAL A 242 2.35 -27.69 -21.29
N LYS A 243 1.64 -28.81 -21.09
CA LYS A 243 2.27 -30.09 -20.70
C LYS A 243 3.24 -30.57 -21.76
N ARG A 244 2.82 -30.58 -23.04
CA ARG A 244 3.65 -30.98 -24.16
C ARG A 244 4.89 -30.10 -24.27
N LYS A 245 4.72 -28.77 -24.20
CA LYS A 245 5.85 -27.81 -24.22
C LYS A 245 6.82 -28.03 -23.05
N ALA A 246 6.31 -28.40 -21.87
CA ALA A 246 7.14 -28.73 -20.71
C ALA A 246 7.95 -30.03 -20.89
N LEU A 247 7.35 -31.06 -21.52
CA LEU A 247 8.04 -32.31 -21.86
C LEU A 247 9.15 -32.08 -22.88
N GLU A 248 8.84 -31.35 -23.97
CA GLU A 248 9.83 -30.96 -24.98
C GLU A 248 11.01 -30.20 -24.37
N TYR A 249 10.77 -29.36 -23.35
CA TYR A 249 11.83 -28.64 -22.66
C TYR A 249 12.73 -29.55 -21.79
N VAL A 250 12.19 -30.65 -21.27
CA VAL A 250 12.95 -31.63 -20.45
C VAL A 250 13.70 -32.63 -21.34
N GLU A 251 13.11 -33.02 -22.48
CA GLU A 251 13.66 -33.98 -23.44
C GLU A 251 14.62 -33.34 -24.45
N GLY A 252 14.49 -32.04 -24.71
CA GLY A 252 15.42 -31.29 -25.53
C GLY A 252 16.83 -31.31 -24.92
N PRO A 253 17.89 -31.16 -25.75
CA PRO A 253 19.27 -31.23 -25.27
C PRO A 253 19.51 -30.12 -24.24
N ALA A 254 19.44 -30.50 -22.97
CA ALA A 254 19.67 -29.61 -21.85
C ALA A 254 21.15 -29.17 -21.87
N GLY A 255 21.44 -28.06 -22.54
CA GLY A 255 22.71 -27.34 -22.34
C GLY A 255 23.51 -26.90 -23.58
N SER A 256 23.01 -26.96 -24.82
CA SER A 256 23.73 -26.31 -25.93
C SER A 256 23.33 -24.84 -26.04
N THR A 257 24.27 -23.98 -25.68
CA THR A 257 24.28 -22.54 -25.90
C THR A 257 24.07 -22.19 -27.38
N SER A 258 22.85 -21.83 -27.76
CA SER A 258 22.58 -20.93 -28.89
C SER A 258 21.24 -20.22 -28.67
N PRO A 259 21.17 -18.88 -28.88
CA PRO A 259 19.90 -18.18 -28.79
C PRO A 259 19.02 -18.57 -29.99
N PRO A 260 17.74 -18.90 -29.80
CA PRO A 260 16.81 -18.93 -30.93
C PRO A 260 16.67 -17.49 -31.43
N THR A 261 17.02 -17.27 -32.70
CA THR A 261 16.75 -16.04 -33.42
C THR A 261 15.24 -15.81 -33.42
N MET A 262 14.79 -14.73 -32.78
CA MET A 262 13.42 -14.26 -32.89
C MET A 262 13.08 -14.06 -34.36
N PRO A 263 11.99 -14.63 -34.91
CA PRO A 263 11.47 -14.14 -36.18
C PRO A 263 10.96 -12.72 -35.96
N GLN A 264 11.72 -11.74 -36.44
CA GLN A 264 11.17 -10.42 -36.75
C GLN A 264 10.08 -10.67 -37.80
N THR A 265 8.82 -10.65 -37.37
CA THR A 265 7.73 -10.63 -38.33
C THR A 265 7.72 -9.26 -38.98
N VAL A 266 8.22 -9.28 -40.20
CA VAL A 266 8.10 -8.29 -41.25
C VAL A 266 6.64 -7.85 -41.38
N LEU A 267 6.36 -6.59 -41.05
CA LEU A 267 5.30 -5.83 -41.70
C LEU A 267 5.99 -4.83 -42.64
N LEU A 268 6.22 -5.28 -43.87
CA LEU A 268 6.35 -4.41 -45.05
C LEU A 268 4.91 -4.11 -45.53
N GLY A 269 4.52 -2.90 -45.89
CA GLY A 269 5.35 -1.71 -46.03
C GLY A 269 4.58 -0.48 -46.50
N ASN A 270 5.37 0.43 -47.06
CA ASN A 270 5.07 1.71 -47.70
C ASN A 270 4.71 2.80 -46.68
N GLY A 271 5.50 3.84 -46.44
CA GLY A 271 6.57 4.45 -47.22
C GLY A 271 6.28 5.95 -47.22
N GLU A 272 6.92 6.71 -46.35
CA GLU A 272 7.31 8.11 -46.58
C GLU A 272 8.09 8.65 -45.37
N GLN A 273 9.21 9.29 -45.67
CA GLN A 273 10.09 9.97 -44.72
C GLN A 273 9.36 11.11 -44.02
N THR A 274 9.50 11.21 -42.70
CA THR A 274 9.97 12.46 -42.08
C THR A 274 10.54 12.23 -40.69
N ARG A 275 11.53 13.07 -40.42
CA ARG A 275 12.39 13.19 -39.25
C ARG A 275 11.62 13.48 -37.96
N SER A 276 12.10 12.84 -36.88
CA SER A 276 12.50 13.48 -35.61
C SER A 276 11.46 14.06 -34.64
N ILE A 277 11.81 13.88 -33.36
CA ILE A 277 11.55 14.78 -32.21
C ILE A 277 10.17 14.66 -31.53
N PHE A 278 10.20 14.23 -30.26
CA PHE A 278 9.18 14.52 -29.25
C PHE A 278 8.68 15.96 -29.38
N PRO A 279 7.38 16.22 -29.17
CA PRO A 279 7.09 17.14 -28.07
C PRO A 279 5.83 16.79 -27.26
N CYS A 280 5.89 17.17 -25.98
CA CYS A 280 4.76 17.50 -25.11
C CYS A 280 3.69 18.34 -25.85
N TRP A 281 2.41 18.25 -25.44
CA TRP A 281 1.50 19.40 -25.12
C TRP A 281 0.05 18.93 -24.73
N PRO A 282 -0.86 19.82 -24.22
CA PRO A 282 -1.66 19.61 -23.00
C PRO A 282 -3.21 19.71 -23.16
N PHE A 283 -3.94 19.76 -22.01
CA PHE A 283 -5.38 20.11 -21.77
C PHE A 283 -6.42 19.04 -22.20
N SER A 284 -7.60 18.81 -21.59
CA SER A 284 -8.29 19.26 -20.35
C SER A 284 -9.54 18.37 -20.14
N LEU A 285 -9.96 18.20 -18.87
CA LEU A 285 -11.29 17.88 -18.26
C LEU A 285 -12.50 17.57 -19.19
N ALA A 286 -13.51 16.74 -18.88
CA ALA A 286 -13.97 15.89 -17.76
C ALA A 286 -15.28 15.17 -18.26
N PRO A 287 -16.23 14.74 -17.40
CA PRO A 287 -16.35 13.42 -16.74
C PRO A 287 -17.61 12.63 -17.16
N ASP A 288 -17.74 11.33 -16.82
CA ASP A 288 -18.94 10.82 -16.11
C ASP A 288 -18.98 9.32 -15.73
N GLN A 289 -19.49 9.11 -14.50
CA GLN A 289 -20.31 8.02 -13.93
C GLN A 289 -19.87 6.53 -13.88
N VAL A 290 -19.26 6.19 -12.73
CA VAL A 290 -19.73 5.24 -11.69
C VAL A 290 -20.63 4.05 -12.10
N THR A 291 -20.19 2.82 -11.81
CA THR A 291 -21.06 1.78 -11.22
C THR A 291 -20.36 0.95 -10.11
N LYS A 292 -20.96 1.06 -8.92
CA LYS A 292 -21.26 0.10 -7.85
C LYS A 292 -20.53 -1.27 -7.74
N THR A 293 -20.24 -1.53 -6.44
CA THR A 293 -20.37 -2.79 -5.67
C THR A 293 -19.31 -3.89 -5.83
N GLY A 294 -18.77 -4.33 -4.68
CA GLY A 294 -18.01 -5.58 -4.58
C GLY A 294 -17.03 -5.58 -3.41
N ALA A 295 -17.51 -5.86 -2.20
CA ALA A 295 -16.65 -6.13 -1.05
C ALA A 295 -15.94 -7.47 -1.25
N PHE A 296 -14.60 -7.52 -1.21
CA PHE A 296 -13.88 -8.77 -0.97
C PHE A 296 -12.61 -8.55 -0.13
N LYS A 297 -12.55 -9.33 0.96
CA LYS A 297 -11.47 -9.40 1.95
C LYS A 297 -10.18 -9.89 1.30
N LEU A 298 -9.05 -9.27 1.67
CA LEU A 298 -7.72 -9.84 1.46
C LEU A 298 -6.95 -9.81 2.78
N SER A 299 -6.78 -11.01 3.33
CA SER A 299 -5.90 -11.34 4.47
C SER A 299 -4.44 -11.41 4.04
N GLY A 300 -3.51 -10.99 4.90
CA GLY A 300 -2.13 -11.47 4.82
C GLY A 300 -0.98 -10.53 5.19
N TRP A 301 -1.17 -9.55 6.08
CA TRP A 301 -0.10 -8.87 6.85
C TRP A 301 -0.63 -8.70 8.29
N PRO A 302 0.20 -8.62 9.35
CA PRO A 302 -0.29 -8.48 10.72
C PRO A 302 -1.13 -7.21 10.80
N ASP A 303 -2.43 -7.44 10.91
CA ASP A 303 -3.46 -6.43 10.99
C ASP A 303 -3.32 -5.79 12.38
N LEU A 304 -2.50 -4.75 12.49
CA LEU A 304 -2.68 -3.73 13.52
C LEU A 304 -3.87 -2.84 13.10
N SER A 305 -4.99 -3.49 12.77
CA SER A 305 -6.32 -2.89 12.85
C SER A 305 -6.62 -2.67 14.32
N MET A 306 -5.99 -1.66 14.90
CA MET A 306 -6.57 -1.06 16.08
C MET A 306 -7.93 -0.50 15.67
N PRO A 307 -9.00 -0.84 16.41
CA PRO A 307 -10.30 -0.27 16.14
C PRO A 307 -10.13 1.25 16.15
N MET A 308 -10.57 1.88 15.07
CA MET A 308 -10.96 3.28 15.12
C MET A 308 -11.81 3.44 16.37
N PHE A 309 -11.54 4.48 17.17
CA PHE A 309 -12.52 4.97 18.11
C PHE A 309 -13.74 5.38 17.28
N ASN A 310 -14.68 4.45 17.11
CA ASN A 310 -16.02 4.77 16.63
C ASN A 310 -16.64 5.61 17.74
N THR A 311 -16.50 6.92 17.63
CA THR A 311 -17.37 7.86 18.33
C THR A 311 -18.76 7.74 17.70
N PRO A 312 -19.82 7.50 18.49
CA PRO A 312 -21.18 7.56 17.98
C PRO A 312 -21.44 8.99 17.53
N GLN A 313 -21.93 9.15 16.30
CA GLN A 313 -22.52 10.42 15.87
C GLN A 313 -23.59 10.83 16.89
N HIS A 314 -23.45 12.06 17.40
CA HIS A 314 -24.42 12.74 18.24
C HIS A 314 -25.84 12.58 17.69
N CYS A 315 -26.68 11.79 18.37
CA CYS A 315 -28.13 11.98 18.37
C CYS A 315 -28.44 12.90 19.56
N MET A 316 -28.61 14.19 19.29
CA MET A 316 -29.28 15.11 20.21
C MET A 316 -30.74 14.69 20.37
N PRO A 317 -31.28 14.51 21.59
CA PRO A 317 -32.72 14.41 21.78
C PRO A 317 -33.32 15.82 21.73
N SER A 318 -34.21 16.04 20.76
CA SER A 318 -35.16 17.16 20.77
C SER A 318 -36.01 17.10 22.03
N GLN A 319 -35.78 18.01 22.98
CA GLN A 319 -36.72 18.24 24.07
C GLN A 319 -37.97 18.93 23.50
N ARG A 320 -39.06 18.17 23.39
CA ARG A 320 -40.41 18.72 23.25
C ARG A 320 -40.78 19.41 24.57
N PHE A 321 -40.89 20.73 24.54
CA PHE A 321 -41.54 21.52 25.59
C PHE A 321 -43.03 21.15 25.65
N GLY A 322 -43.42 20.37 26.66
CA GLY A 322 -44.81 20.18 27.04
C GLY A 322 -45.27 21.35 27.93
N VAL A 323 -46.07 22.25 27.36
CA VAL A 323 -46.74 23.33 28.09
C VAL A 323 -47.81 22.72 29.00
N LYS A 324 -47.57 22.69 30.31
CA LYS A 324 -48.60 22.42 31.32
C LYS A 324 -49.54 23.63 31.41
N LYS A 325 -50.79 23.46 30.96
CA LYS A 325 -51.89 24.40 31.24
C LYS A 325 -52.33 24.23 32.70
N ASN A 326 -52.05 25.21 33.55
CA ASN A 326 -52.70 25.36 34.84
C ASN A 326 -54.17 25.78 34.61
N LYS A 327 -55.12 24.92 34.99
CA LYS A 327 -56.53 25.31 35.16
C LYS A 327 -56.69 25.86 36.58
N ILE A 328 -56.95 27.16 36.65
CA ILE A 328 -57.42 27.88 37.83
C ILE A 328 -58.89 27.48 38.03
N ALA A 329 -59.21 26.90 39.18
CA ALA A 329 -60.59 26.67 39.61
C ALA A 329 -60.98 27.79 40.58
N SER A 330 -61.94 28.59 40.15
CA SER A 330 -62.63 29.62 40.91
C SER A 330 -63.66 28.98 41.85
N HIS A 331 -63.66 29.37 43.12
CA HIS A 331 -64.82 29.22 44.02
C HIS A 331 -65.40 30.61 44.32
N PRO A 332 -66.74 30.78 44.32
CA PRO A 332 -67.38 32.06 44.54
C PRO A 332 -67.63 32.31 46.03
N LEU A 333 -67.50 33.58 46.41
CA LEU A 333 -67.90 34.15 47.70
C LEU A 333 -69.43 34.12 47.88
N ARG A 334 -69.90 33.74 49.08
CA ARG A 334 -71.13 34.26 49.67
C ARG A 334 -70.97 34.44 51.18
N HIS A 335 -71.19 35.70 51.56
CA HIS A 335 -71.63 36.33 52.82
C HIS A 335 -71.09 35.85 54.16
#